data_AF-A0A7W6GLE9-F1
#
_entry.id   AF-A0A7W6GLE9-F1
#
_cell.length_a   1.000
_cell.length_b   1.000
_cell.length_c   1.000
_cell.angle_alpha   90.00
_cell.angle_beta   90.00
_cell.angle_gamma   90.00
#
_symmetry.space_group_name_H-M   'P 1'
#
loop_
_entity.id
_entity.type
_entity.pdbx_description
1 polymer ?
#
loop_
_entity_poly.entity_id
_entity_poly.type
_entity_poly.pdbx_seq_one_letter_code
_entity_poly.pdbx_strand_id
1 'polypeptide(L)'
;MIQKGWNQSELARRASDHYADKEIGRDSISVYMRGKALPTPLVLNAIANALGVDPADLLPTRGVPSASAASPKMEAKDMGDGTVWLRINQQVPWQVALTIMAALQHDERMKENDEQERKNGT
;
A
#
# COMPACT_ATOMS: atom_id res chain seq x y z
N MET A 1 4.43 -25.59 9.15
CA MET A 1 3.78 -26.82 8.61
C MET A 1 4.69 -28.07 8.66
N ILE A 2 5.98 -27.98 8.29
CA ILE A 2 6.92 -29.12 8.28
C ILE A 2 7.04 -29.76 9.68
N GLN A 3 7.18 -28.94 10.72
CA GLN A 3 7.24 -29.43 12.12
C GLN A 3 5.97 -30.17 12.57
N LYS A 4 4.82 -29.89 11.95
CA LYS A 4 3.55 -30.60 12.21
C LYS A 4 3.35 -31.80 11.27
N GLY A 5 4.31 -32.10 10.39
CA GLY A 5 4.21 -33.18 9.40
C GLY A 5 3.20 -32.92 8.29
N TRP A 6 2.76 -31.68 8.08
CA TRP A 6 1.71 -31.34 7.12
C TRP A 6 2.26 -30.99 5.75
N ASN A 7 1.59 -31.49 4.72
CA ASN A 7 1.77 -31.02 3.35
C ASN A 7 0.87 -29.79 3.05
N GLN A 8 1.01 -29.19 1.87
CA GLN A 8 0.24 -28.00 1.48
C GLN A 8 -1.28 -28.22 1.49
N SER A 9 -1.74 -29.42 1.11
CA SER A 9 -3.17 -29.75 1.08
C SER A 9 -3.73 -29.92 2.49
N GLU A 10 -2.97 -30.54 3.40
CA GLU A 10 -3.35 -30.67 4.80
C GLU A 10 -3.39 -29.30 5.48
N LEU A 11 -2.41 -28.43 5.22
CA LEU A 11 -2.43 -27.05 5.72
C LEU A 11 -3.65 -26.29 5.22
N ALA A 12 -3.99 -26.43 3.93
CA ALA A 12 -5.17 -25.80 3.33
C ALA A 12 -6.46 -26.26 4.02
N ARG A 13 -6.61 -27.57 4.28
CA ARG A 13 -7.75 -28.13 5.01
C ARG A 13 -7.85 -27.56 6.43
N ARG A 14 -6.75 -27.60 7.19
CA ARG A 14 -6.70 -27.09 8.58
C ARG A 14 -6.97 -25.59 8.66
N ALA A 15 -6.46 -24.81 7.72
CA ALA A 15 -6.73 -23.38 7.66
C ALA A 15 -8.20 -23.09 7.32
N SER A 16 -8.83 -23.94 6.50
CA SER A 16 -10.24 -23.80 6.15
C SER A 16 -11.17 -23.97 7.36
N ASP A 17 -10.79 -24.79 8.35
CA ASP A 17 -11.52 -24.93 9.62
C ASP A 17 -11.58 -23.59 10.41
N HIS A 18 -10.69 -22.65 10.12
CA HIS A 18 -10.58 -21.34 10.76
C HIS A 18 -11.01 -20.17 9.88
N TYR A 19 -11.68 -20.44 8.76
CA TYR A 19 -12.07 -19.41 7.80
C TYR A 19 -13.56 -19.51 7.47
N ALA A 20 -14.31 -18.46 7.83
CA ALA A 20 -15.77 -18.49 7.86
C ALA A 20 -16.46 -18.42 6.49
N ASP A 21 -15.74 -18.00 5.45
CA ASP A 21 -16.34 -17.69 4.15
C ASP A 21 -16.27 -18.88 3.18
N LYS A 22 -15.07 -19.20 2.70
CA LYS A 22 -14.85 -20.19 1.64
C LYS A 22 -13.63 -21.04 1.90
N GLU A 23 -13.67 -22.33 1.58
CA GLU A 23 -12.51 -23.23 1.67
C GLU A 23 -11.23 -22.62 1.06
N ILE A 24 -10.14 -22.67 1.83
CA ILE A 24 -8.82 -22.24 1.39
C ILE A 24 -8.25 -23.36 0.52
N GLY A 25 -8.09 -23.10 -0.78
CA GLY A 25 -7.51 -24.07 -1.70
C GLY A 25 -6.00 -24.24 -1.53
N ARG A 26 -5.50 -25.45 -1.79
CA ARG A 26 -4.06 -25.77 -1.81
C ARG A 26 -3.24 -24.79 -2.68
N ASP A 27 -3.79 -24.35 -3.81
CA ASP A 27 -3.09 -23.45 -4.72
C ASP A 27 -2.79 -22.09 -4.07
N SER A 28 -3.68 -21.59 -3.21
CA SER A 28 -3.46 -20.37 -2.42
C SER A 28 -2.23 -20.52 -1.52
N ILE A 29 -2.14 -21.66 -0.81
CA ILE A 29 -0.97 -22.00 0.01
C ILE A 29 0.29 -22.11 -0.84
N SER A 30 0.21 -22.76 -2.01
CA SER A 30 1.35 -22.95 -2.91
C SER A 30 1.90 -21.64 -3.48
N VAL A 31 1.02 -20.69 -3.80
CA VAL A 31 1.40 -19.34 -4.28
C VAL A 31 2.10 -18.56 -3.17
N TYR A 32 1.53 -18.56 -1.97
CA TYR A 32 2.12 -17.90 -0.80
C TYR A 32 3.49 -18.49 -0.41
N MET A 33 3.59 -19.82 -0.30
CA MET A 33 4.86 -20.48 0.04
C MET A 33 5.99 -20.20 -0.96
N ARG A 34 5.64 -19.97 -2.24
CA ARG A 34 6.61 -19.59 -3.28
C ARG A 34 6.92 -18.09 -3.30
N GLY A 35 6.33 -17.30 -2.40
CA GLY A 35 6.49 -15.85 -2.34
C GLY A 35 5.88 -15.10 -3.54
N LYS A 36 4.97 -15.73 -4.30
CA LYS A 36 4.39 -15.12 -5.50
C LYS A 36 3.29 -14.10 -5.20
N ALA A 37 2.57 -14.29 -4.10
CA ALA A 37 1.55 -13.35 -3.61
C ALA A 37 1.39 -13.51 -2.10
N LEU A 38 0.98 -12.43 -1.44
CA LEU A 38 0.61 -12.46 -0.02
C LEU A 38 -0.83 -12.93 0.17
N PRO A 39 -1.15 -13.69 1.22
CA PRO A 39 -2.52 -14.02 1.58
C PRO A 39 -3.29 -12.75 1.96
N THR A 40 -4.61 -12.75 1.77
CA THR A 40 -5.46 -11.69 2.33
C THR A 40 -5.41 -11.74 3.86
N PRO A 41 -5.73 -10.64 4.58
CA PRO A 41 -5.68 -10.62 6.03
C PRO A 41 -6.49 -11.75 6.71
N LEU A 42 -7.65 -12.10 6.14
CA LEU A 42 -8.47 -13.18 6.69
C LEU A 42 -7.84 -14.56 6.48
N VAL A 43 -7.30 -14.83 5.29
CA VAL A 43 -6.62 -16.10 4.98
C VAL A 43 -5.33 -16.22 5.78
N LEU A 44 -4.58 -15.13 5.96
CA LEU A 44 -3.38 -15.10 6.79
C LEU A 44 -3.69 -15.50 8.23
N ASN A 45 -4.74 -14.92 8.82
CA ASN A 45 -5.18 -15.28 10.17
C ASN A 45 -5.61 -16.74 10.28
N ALA A 46 -6.32 -17.27 9.27
CA ALA A 46 -6.71 -18.67 9.24
C ALA A 46 -5.50 -19.63 9.18
N ILE A 47 -4.49 -19.30 8.37
CA ILE A 47 -3.23 -20.05 8.30
C ILE A 47 -2.47 -19.97 9.63
N ALA A 48 -2.41 -18.78 10.24
CA ALA A 48 -1.76 -18.55 11.53
C ALA A 48 -2.40 -19.37 12.65
N ASN A 49 -3.74 -19.36 12.73
CA ASN A 49 -4.51 -20.15 13.69
C ASN A 49 -4.28 -21.65 13.51
N ALA A 50 -4.31 -22.15 12.27
CA ALA A 50 -4.03 -23.56 11.98
C ALA A 50 -2.61 -23.97 12.42
N LEU A 51 -1.64 -23.07 12.28
CA LEU A 51 -0.25 -23.31 12.65
C LEU A 51 0.04 -23.05 14.13
N GLY A 52 -0.80 -22.27 14.83
CA GLY A 52 -0.59 -21.84 16.21
C GLY A 52 0.57 -20.85 16.35
N VAL A 53 0.71 -19.92 15.41
CA VAL A 53 1.77 -18.90 15.38
C VAL A 53 1.15 -17.50 15.24
N ASP A 54 1.93 -16.45 15.47
CA ASP A 54 1.46 -15.09 15.21
C ASP A 54 1.37 -14.84 13.69
N PRO A 55 0.32 -14.17 13.18
CA PRO A 55 0.22 -13.81 11.77
C PRO A 55 1.43 -13.03 11.24
N ALA A 56 2.10 -12.22 12.07
CA ALA A 56 3.30 -11.48 11.70
C ALA A 56 4.50 -12.40 11.44
N ASP A 57 4.58 -13.54 12.10
CA ASP A 57 5.64 -14.55 11.89
C ASP A 57 5.55 -15.20 10.50
N LEU A 58 4.37 -15.13 9.87
CA LEU A 58 4.10 -15.64 8.52
C LEU A 58 4.40 -14.60 7.44
N LEU A 59 4.67 -13.35 7.80
CA LEU A 59 5.03 -12.32 6.83
C LEU A 59 6.54 -12.32 6.60
N PRO A 60 7.00 -12.10 5.36
CA PRO A 60 8.43 -11.98 5.08
C PRO A 60 9.02 -10.82 5.89
N THR A 61 9.98 -11.12 6.76
CA THR A 61 10.71 -10.13 7.61
C THR A 61 11.44 -9.07 6.77
N ARG A 62 11.71 -9.38 5.50
CA ARG A 62 12.14 -8.46 4.45
C ARG A 62 11.29 -8.72 3.21
N GLY A 63 10.37 -7.83 2.89
CA GLY A 63 9.60 -7.95 1.65
C GLY A 63 8.10 -7.98 1.81
N VAL A 64 7.53 -7.41 2.88
CA VAL A 64 6.37 -6.56 2.61
C VAL A 64 6.94 -5.40 1.79
N PRO A 65 6.67 -5.29 0.47
CA PRO A 65 6.52 -3.94 -0.01
C PRO A 65 5.39 -3.42 0.87
N SER A 66 5.76 -2.60 1.86
CA SER A 66 4.89 -1.49 2.20
C SER A 66 4.40 -0.95 0.85
N ALA A 67 3.21 -0.38 0.77
CA ALA A 67 2.87 0.45 -0.38
C ALA A 67 3.96 1.52 -0.70
N SER A 68 5.03 1.63 0.10
CA SER A 68 6.37 2.08 -0.29
C SER A 68 7.25 1.07 -1.09
N ALA A 69 6.73 0.35 -2.09
CA ALA A 69 7.58 -0.07 -3.20
C ALA A 69 8.10 1.21 -3.85
N ALA A 70 9.22 1.72 -3.35
CA ALA A 70 9.87 2.99 -3.69
C ALA A 70 8.92 4.00 -4.34
N SER A 71 7.94 4.54 -3.58
CA SER A 71 7.31 5.79 -4.04
C SER A 71 8.48 6.74 -4.28
N PRO A 72 8.69 7.22 -5.52
CA PRO A 72 9.75 8.15 -5.83
C PRO A 72 9.71 9.27 -4.80
N LYS A 73 10.88 9.70 -4.32
CA LYS A 73 10.97 10.81 -3.35
C LYS A 73 10.20 12.04 -3.86
N MET A 74 10.09 12.17 -5.18
CA MET A 74 9.30 13.17 -5.89
C MET A 74 8.71 12.55 -7.16
N GLU A 75 7.42 12.75 -7.39
CA GLU A 75 6.71 12.45 -8.63
C GLU A 75 6.10 13.73 -9.20
N ALA A 76 6.18 13.88 -10.52
CA ALA A 76 5.56 14.95 -11.26
C ALA A 76 4.80 14.33 -12.43
N LYS A 77 3.48 14.56 -12.49
CA LYS A 77 2.63 14.16 -13.62
C LYS A 77 2.16 15.42 -14.33
N ASP A 78 2.61 15.60 -15.56
CA ASP A 78 2.14 16.69 -16.43
C ASP A 78 0.65 16.50 -16.77
N MET A 79 -0.11 17.59 -16.68
CA MET A 79 -1.55 17.63 -16.97
C MET A 79 -1.85 18.12 -18.40
N GLY A 80 -0.84 18.60 -19.15
CA GLY A 80 -0.97 19.03 -20.55
C GLY A 80 -1.52 20.44 -20.74
N ASP A 81 -1.86 21.15 -19.66
CA ASP A 81 -2.30 22.55 -19.65
C ASP A 81 -1.22 23.50 -19.10
N GLY A 82 0.02 23.01 -18.99
CA GLY A 82 1.13 23.72 -18.37
C GLY A 82 1.18 23.57 -16.84
N THR A 83 0.25 22.80 -16.24
CA THR A 83 0.28 22.45 -14.82
C THR A 83 0.81 21.04 -14.58
N VAL A 84 1.31 20.80 -13.37
CA VAL A 84 1.89 19.52 -12.95
C VAL A 84 1.27 19.09 -11.64
N TRP A 85 0.81 17.84 -11.58
CA TRP A 85 0.48 17.18 -10.32
C TRP A 85 1.77 16.72 -9.62
N LEU A 86 2.13 17.41 -8.54
CA LEU A 86 3.37 17.16 -7.79
C LEU A 86 3.09 16.37 -6.51
N ARG A 87 3.77 15.23 -6.32
CA ARG A 87 3.75 14.45 -5.07
C ARG A 87 5.15 14.33 -4.49
N ILE A 88 5.31 14.74 -3.22
CA ILE A 88 6.58 14.68 -2.50
C ILE A 88 6.45 13.70 -1.35
N ASN A 89 7.23 12.62 -1.38
CA ASN A 89 7.20 11.57 -0.36
C ASN A 89 8.58 11.44 0.30
N GLN A 90 9.05 12.53 0.91
CA GLN A 90 10.35 12.59 1.57
C GLN A 90 10.27 13.37 2.88
N GLN A 91 11.04 12.94 3.88
CA GLN A 91 11.25 13.72 5.10
C GLN A 91 12.15 14.92 4.78
N VAL A 92 11.71 16.12 5.13
CA VAL A 92 12.48 17.36 4.95
C VAL A 92 12.58 18.14 6.27
N PRO A 93 13.60 19.00 6.43
CA PRO A 93 13.62 19.97 7.53
C PRO A 93 12.39 20.89 7.47
N TRP A 94 11.92 21.34 8.63
CA TRP A 94 10.73 22.19 8.76
C TRP A 94 10.78 23.43 7.86
N GLN A 95 11.94 24.08 7.77
CA GLN A 95 12.13 25.26 6.92
C GLN A 95 11.86 24.98 5.43
N VAL A 96 12.22 23.79 4.96
CA VAL A 96 12.00 23.38 3.56
C VAL A 96 10.51 23.14 3.31
N ALA A 97 9.79 22.53 4.27
CA ALA A 97 8.35 22.34 4.18
C ALA A 97 7.60 23.67 4.09
N LEU A 98 7.98 24.66 4.91
CA LEU A 98 7.38 26.00 4.88
C LEU A 98 7.55 26.70 3.53
N THR A 99 8.74 26.60 2.92
CA THR A 99 8.98 27.18 1.59
C THR A 99 8.09 26.54 0.52
N ILE A 100 7.93 25.22 0.55
CA ILE A 100 7.04 24.50 -0.38
C ILE A 100 5.59 24.95 -0.20
N MET A 101 5.11 25.02 1.05
CA MET A 101 3.75 25.48 1.36
C MET A 101 3.50 26.92 0.91
N ALA A 102 4.45 27.82 1.15
CA ALA A 102 4.35 29.22 0.75
C ALA A 102 4.28 29.37 -0.78
N ALA A 103 5.07 28.58 -1.52
CA ALA A 103 5.04 28.57 -2.98
C ALA A 103 3.67 28.11 -3.52
N LEU A 104 3.09 27.04 -2.95
CA LEU A 104 1.77 26.54 -3.35
C LEU A 104 0.65 27.54 -3.04
N GLN A 105 0.66 28.17 -1.86
CA GLN A 105 -0.32 29.20 -1.49
C GLN A 105 -0.23 30.47 -2.35
N HIS A 106 0.95 30.79 -2.88
CA HIS A 106 1.11 31.95 -3.76
C HIS A 106 0.49 31.69 -5.15
N ASP A 107 0.63 30.47 -5.68
CA ASP A 107 0.00 30.05 -6.94
C ASP A 107 -1.54 30.09 -6.85
N GLU A 108 -2.12 29.59 -5.75
CA GLU A 108 -3.58 29.63 -5.52
C GLU A 108 -4.12 31.06 -5.50
N ARG A 109 -3.46 31.97 -4.78
CA ARG A 109 -3.86 33.38 -4.71
C ARG A 109 -3.77 34.11 -6.05
N MET A 110 -2.79 33.76 -6.89
CA MET A 110 -2.68 34.34 -8.23
C MET A 110 -3.83 33.87 -9.14
N LYS A 111 -4.20 32.59 -9.07
CA LYS A 111 -5.34 32.05 -9.82
C LYS A 111 -6.67 32.70 -9.41
N GLU A 112 -6.88 32.92 -8.11
CA GLU A 112 -8.08 33.59 -7.60
C GLU A 112 -8.18 35.04 -8.08
N ASN A 113 -7.07 35.79 -8.09
CA ASN A 113 -7.05 37.17 -8.56
C ASN A 113 -7.30 37.26 -10.07
N ASP A 114 -6.65 36.41 -10.88
CA ASP A 114 -6.85 36.36 -12.32
C ASP A 114 -8.31 36.00 -12.68
N GLU A 115 -8.96 35.13 -11.90
CA GLU A 115 -10.35 34.74 -12.12
C GLU A 115 -11.34 35.85 -11.70
N GLN A 116 -11.03 36.61 -10.64
CA GLN A 116 -11.82 37.77 -10.22
C GLN A 116 -11.71 38.93 -11.21
N GLU A 117 -10.53 39.19 -11.78
CA GLU A 117 -10.34 40.20 -12.82
C GLU A 117 -11.12 39.87 -14.10
N ARG A 118 -11.18 38.59 -14.49
CA ARG A 118 -12.01 38.14 -15.63
C ARG A 118 -13.50 38.30 -15.38
N LYS A 119 -13.97 38.11 -14.14
CA LYS A 119 -15.40 38.25 -13.76
C LYS A 119 -15.85 39.70 -13.63
N ASN A 120 -14.94 40.62 -13.30
CA ASN A 120 -15.26 42.05 -13.14
C ASN A 120 -15.06 42.88 -14.43
N GLY A 121 -14.52 42.28 -15.50
CA GLY A 121 -14.22 42.92 -16.78
C GLY A 121 -15.24 42.69 -17.91
N THR A 122 -16.48 42.27 -17.61
CA THR A 122 -17.60 42.14 -18.56
C THR A 122 -18.86 42.70 -17.93
#